data_AF-A0A6N7PYC5-F1
#
_entry.id   AF-A0A6N7PYC5-F1
#
_cell.length_a   1.000
_cell.length_b   1.000
_cell.length_c   1.000
_cell.angle_alpha   90.00
_cell.angle_beta   90.00
_cell.angle_gamma   90.00
#
_symmetry.space_group_name_H-M   'P 1'
#
loop_
_entity.id
_entity.type
_entity.pdbx_description
1 polymer ?
#
loop_
_entity_poly.entity_id
_entity_poly.type
_entity_poly.pdbx_seq_one_letter_code
_entity_poly.pdbx_strand_id
1 'polypeptide(L)'
;MLKWLLVGLVVFLIYRLVLKRPRYDRLFSPDHLMELSRGLGRAKEAALGRVGKGPPADPFAEGNAFVTSADIAVVYTVAKAGEDGHEHHVSLSHRGGPFARAAAGFLAAAIRRLLGVAEAPGVLAVSSSGVYHLIFQVPAAEEARFAARSVPELDEEAARALLGAAMDERGDLLARLGKLDVKLPK
;
A
#
# COMPACT_ATOMS: atom_id res chain seq x y z
N MET A 1 -30.17 37.29 8.10
CA MET A 1 -29.28 36.49 8.97
C MET A 1 -29.17 35.02 8.56
N LEU A 2 -30.29 34.32 8.28
CA LEU A 2 -30.28 32.91 7.85
C LEU A 2 -29.40 32.62 6.61
N LYS A 3 -29.41 33.49 5.60
CA LYS A 3 -28.57 33.34 4.39
C LYS A 3 -27.07 33.33 4.70
N TRP A 4 -26.62 34.17 5.64
CA TRP A 4 -25.21 34.24 6.04
C TRP A 4 -24.79 33.05 6.89
N LEU A 5 -25.69 32.52 7.72
CA LEU A 5 -25.47 31.27 8.47
C LEU A 5 -25.35 30.07 7.52
N LEU A 6 -26.20 29.98 6.49
CA LEU A 6 -26.11 28.93 5.48
C LEU A 6 -24.80 29.00 4.68
N VAL A 7 -24.37 30.19 4.28
CA VAL A 7 -23.06 30.39 3.62
C VAL A 7 -21.92 29.96 4.55
N GLY A 8 -21.94 30.38 5.81
CA GLY A 8 -20.94 29.98 6.80
C GLY A 8 -20.89 28.46 7.00
N LEU A 9 -22.04 27.79 7.08
CA LEU A 9 -22.14 26.34 7.19
C LEU A 9 -21.57 25.63 5.94
N VAL A 10 -21.92 26.08 4.74
CA VAL A 10 -21.41 25.49 3.49
C VAL A 10 -19.89 25.65 3.40
N VAL A 11 -19.37 26.85 3.69
CA VAL A 11 -17.91 27.11 3.70
C VAL A 11 -17.21 26.24 4.75
N PHE A 12 -17.78 26.10 5.95
CA PHE A 12 -17.25 25.22 6.99
C PHE A 12 -17.22 23.74 6.56
N LEU A 13 -18.28 23.25 5.92
CA LEU A 13 -18.34 21.88 5.41
C LEU A 13 -17.32 21.64 4.29
N ILE A 14 -17.18 22.58 3.36
CA ILE A 14 -16.15 22.53 2.30
C ILE A 14 -14.76 22.54 2.93
N TYR A 15 -14.50 23.42 3.90
CA TYR A 15 -13.23 23.48 4.61
C TYR A 15 -12.90 22.15 5.32
N ARG A 16 -13.86 21.56 6.03
CA ARG A 16 -13.68 20.23 6.65
C ARG A 16 -13.45 19.14 5.62
N LEU A 17 -14.10 19.20 4.46
CA LEU A 17 -13.91 18.24 3.37
C LEU A 17 -12.50 18.35 2.78
N VAL A 18 -11.98 19.56 2.57
CA VAL A 18 -10.62 19.81 2.06
C VAL A 18 -9.57 19.30 3.05
N LEU A 19 -9.75 19.53 4.36
CA LEU A 19 -8.83 19.03 5.39
C LEU A 19 -8.77 17.51 5.50
N LYS A 20 -9.82 16.79 5.05
CA LYS A 20 -9.85 15.32 5.05
C LYS A 20 -9.27 14.69 3.79
N ARG A 21 -8.87 15.48 2.79
CA ARG A 21 -8.30 14.94 1.55
C ARG A 21 -6.86 14.46 1.77
N PRO A 22 -6.45 13.39 1.07
CA PRO A 22 -5.05 12.98 1.06
C PRO A 22 -4.16 14.14 0.60
N ARG A 23 -3.06 14.37 1.33
CA ARG A 23 -2.02 15.32 0.96
C ARG A 23 -1.11 14.68 -0.08
N TYR A 24 -1.52 14.75 -1.34
CA TYR A 24 -0.82 14.08 -2.44
C TYR A 24 0.60 14.61 -2.67
N ASP A 25 0.84 15.89 -2.40
CA ASP A 25 2.18 16.49 -2.33
C ASP A 25 3.11 15.71 -1.39
N ARG A 26 2.61 15.31 -0.22
CA ARG A 26 3.35 14.47 0.72
C ARG A 26 3.46 13.03 0.25
N LEU A 27 2.38 12.46 -0.27
CA LEU A 27 2.35 11.07 -0.75
C LEU A 27 3.39 10.82 -1.86
N PHE A 28 3.60 11.81 -2.73
CA PHE A 28 4.58 11.77 -3.82
C PHE A 28 5.92 12.44 -3.45
N SER A 29 6.26 12.53 -2.16
CA SER A 29 7.54 13.08 -1.72
C SER A 29 8.61 11.98 -1.53
N PRO A 30 9.90 12.31 -1.68
CA PRO A 30 10.99 11.40 -1.30
C PRO A 30 10.90 10.96 0.16
N ASP A 31 10.56 11.88 1.07
CA ASP A 31 10.40 11.59 2.51
C ASP A 31 9.39 10.46 2.77
N HIS A 32 8.27 10.47 2.05
CA HIS A 32 7.26 9.43 2.18
C HIS A 32 7.75 8.08 1.65
N LEU A 33 8.57 8.05 0.59
CA LEU A 33 9.17 6.80 0.11
C LEU A 33 10.21 6.24 1.08
N MET A 34 10.99 7.09 1.73
CA MET A 34 11.92 6.69 2.80
C MET A 34 11.17 6.12 4.02
N GLU A 35 10.07 6.78 4.42
CA GLU A 35 9.18 6.27 5.47
C GLU A 35 8.55 4.92 5.10
N LEU A 36 8.05 4.82 3.87
CA LEU A 36 7.45 3.61 3.31
C LEU A 36 8.44 2.46 3.32
N SER A 37 9.69 2.67 2.91
CA SER A 37 10.68 1.58 2.84
C SER A 37 11.00 1.00 4.22
N ARG A 38 11.17 1.85 5.24
CA ARG A 38 11.38 1.43 6.63
C ARG A 38 10.17 0.69 7.19
N GLY A 39 8.97 1.22 6.98
CA GLY A 39 7.73 0.59 7.44
C GLY A 39 7.49 -0.77 6.77
N LEU A 40 7.72 -0.84 5.45
CA LEU A 40 7.53 -2.05 4.66
C LEU A 40 8.52 -3.16 5.04
N GLY A 41 9.77 -2.81 5.35
CA GLY A 41 10.76 -3.78 5.87
C GLY A 41 10.26 -4.48 7.13
N ARG A 42 9.83 -3.70 8.13
CA ARG A 42 9.27 -4.26 9.38
C ARG A 42 8.01 -5.10 9.14
N ALA A 43 7.11 -4.60 8.30
CA ALA A 43 5.87 -5.31 7.97
C ALA A 43 6.13 -6.65 7.25
N LYS A 44 7.11 -6.67 6.33
CA LYS A 44 7.54 -7.89 5.63
C LYS A 44 8.08 -8.92 6.62
N GLU A 45 8.99 -8.51 7.51
CA GLU A 45 9.58 -9.41 8.52
C GLU A 45 8.51 -10.02 9.42
N ALA A 46 7.59 -9.18 9.93
CA ALA A 46 6.45 -9.64 10.74
C ALA A 46 5.55 -10.61 9.97
N ALA A 47 5.27 -10.32 8.70
CA ALA A 47 4.44 -11.18 7.85
C ALA A 47 5.08 -12.53 7.56
N LEU A 48 6.40 -12.56 7.31
CA LEU A 48 7.15 -13.80 7.10
C LEU A 48 7.22 -14.66 8.38
N GLY A 49 7.31 -14.04 9.56
CA GLY A 49 7.25 -14.75 10.86
C GLY A 49 5.89 -15.41 11.17
N ARG A 50 4.86 -15.09 10.37
CA ARG A 50 3.47 -15.56 10.56
C ARG A 50 2.93 -16.42 9.41
N VAL A 51 3.79 -16.84 8.48
CA VAL A 51 3.40 -17.71 7.36
C VAL A 51 2.61 -18.91 7.85
N GLY A 52 1.46 -19.17 7.23
CA GLY A 52 0.58 -20.29 7.56
C GLY A 52 -0.32 -20.11 8.79
N LYS A 53 -0.22 -18.99 9.52
CA LYS A 53 -1.05 -18.70 10.73
C LYS A 53 -2.33 -17.90 10.44
N GLY A 54 -2.61 -17.61 9.16
CA GLY A 54 -3.72 -16.75 8.75
C GLY A 54 -3.50 -15.27 9.06
N PRO A 55 -4.40 -14.38 8.60
CA PRO A 55 -4.30 -12.95 8.88
C PRO A 55 -4.42 -12.68 10.39
N PRO A 56 -3.59 -11.78 10.96
CA PRO A 56 -3.70 -11.42 12.36
C PRO A 56 -5.02 -10.69 12.66
N ALA A 57 -5.55 -10.90 13.87
CA ALA A 57 -6.75 -10.21 14.34
C ALA A 57 -6.54 -8.69 14.43
N ASP A 58 -5.35 -8.27 14.86
CA ASP A 58 -4.90 -6.88 14.79
C ASP A 58 -3.53 -6.80 14.08
N PRO A 59 -3.52 -6.48 12.77
CA PRO A 59 -2.28 -6.35 12.01
C PRO A 59 -1.34 -5.24 12.52
N PHE A 60 -1.86 -4.21 13.20
CA PHE A 60 -1.01 -3.13 13.71
C PHE A 60 -0.26 -3.55 14.96
N ALA A 61 -0.94 -4.24 15.89
CA ALA A 61 -0.31 -4.77 17.09
C ALA A 61 0.77 -5.82 16.79
N GLU A 62 0.56 -6.61 15.73
CA GLU A 62 1.46 -7.70 15.31
C GLU A 62 2.62 -7.22 14.42
N GLY A 63 2.68 -5.92 14.10
CA GLY A 63 3.74 -5.33 13.27
C GLY A 63 3.59 -5.58 11.77
N ASN A 64 2.58 -6.34 11.34
CA ASN A 64 2.21 -6.56 9.93
C ASN A 64 1.71 -5.29 9.23
N ALA A 65 1.35 -4.26 9.99
CA ALA A 65 0.81 -3.02 9.46
C ALA A 65 1.45 -1.79 10.09
N PHE A 66 1.45 -0.70 9.31
CA PHE A 66 1.89 0.60 9.77
C PHE A 66 1.08 1.70 9.09
N VAL A 67 1.16 2.91 9.64
CA VAL A 67 0.57 4.11 9.07
C VAL A 67 1.68 5.10 8.79
N THR A 68 1.69 5.62 7.58
CA THR A 68 2.61 6.67 7.15
C THR A 68 2.15 8.04 7.63
N SER A 69 3.06 9.02 7.61
CA SER A 69 2.77 10.43 7.86
C SER A 69 1.80 11.06 6.84
N ALA A 70 1.56 10.39 5.71
CA ALA A 70 0.55 10.73 4.71
C ALA A 70 -0.81 10.03 4.96
N ASP A 71 -1.04 9.48 6.15
CA ASP A 71 -2.26 8.77 6.56
C ASP A 71 -2.59 7.54 5.70
N ILE A 72 -1.60 6.99 5.00
CA ILE A 72 -1.72 5.71 4.30
C ILE A 72 -1.42 4.58 5.28
N ALA A 73 -2.43 3.77 5.54
CA ALA A 73 -2.30 2.49 6.22
C ALA A 73 -1.87 1.41 5.21
N VAL A 74 -0.78 0.74 5.53
CA VAL A 74 -0.20 -0.36 4.76
C VAL A 74 -0.27 -1.62 5.62
N VAL A 75 -0.81 -2.70 5.07
CA VAL A 75 -0.88 -4.01 5.73
C VAL A 75 -0.21 -5.05 4.83
N TYR A 76 0.76 -5.79 5.36
CA TYR A 76 1.42 -6.90 4.68
C TYR A 76 0.98 -8.23 5.32
N THR A 77 0.36 -9.10 4.53
CA THR A 77 0.15 -10.51 4.89
C THR A 77 0.76 -11.48 3.87
N VAL A 78 1.07 -12.68 4.32
CA VAL A 78 1.48 -13.81 3.47
C VAL A 78 0.47 -14.93 3.66
N ALA A 79 -0.11 -15.39 2.56
CA ALA A 79 -1.04 -16.51 2.57
C ALA A 79 -0.31 -17.82 2.93
N LYS A 80 -1.07 -18.89 3.17
CA LYS A 80 -0.49 -20.22 3.35
C LYS A 80 0.15 -20.67 2.03
N ALA A 81 1.27 -21.41 2.11
CA ALA A 81 1.93 -21.98 0.94
C ALA A 81 0.96 -22.86 0.14
N GLY A 82 0.87 -22.60 -1.16
CA GLY A 82 0.35 -23.55 -2.16
C GLY A 82 1.50 -24.34 -2.80
N GLU A 83 1.18 -25.19 -3.77
CA GLU A 83 2.18 -25.93 -4.55
C GLU A 83 3.14 -24.99 -5.30
N ASP A 84 2.64 -23.83 -5.72
CA ASP A 84 3.37 -22.84 -6.51
C ASP A 84 4.09 -21.76 -5.67
N GLY A 85 4.12 -21.89 -4.34
CA GLY A 85 4.74 -20.93 -3.42
C GLY A 85 3.74 -20.12 -2.58
N HIS A 86 4.15 -18.97 -2.03
CA HIS A 86 3.28 -18.13 -1.23
C HIS A 86 2.75 -16.94 -2.01
N GLU A 87 1.48 -16.64 -1.75
CA GLU A 87 0.84 -15.42 -2.21
C GLU A 87 1.06 -14.31 -1.17
N HIS A 88 1.62 -13.18 -1.60
CA HIS A 88 1.87 -12.01 -0.78
C HIS A 88 0.85 -10.93 -1.08
N HIS A 89 0.33 -10.32 -0.02
CA HIS A 89 -0.72 -9.30 -0.09
C HIS A 89 -0.25 -8.04 0.61
N VAL A 90 -0.28 -6.93 -0.12
CA VAL A 90 -0.07 -5.59 0.43
C VAL A 90 -1.34 -4.78 0.24
N SER A 91 -2.03 -4.50 1.34
CA SER A 91 -3.26 -3.71 1.34
C SER A 91 -2.97 -2.26 1.67
N LEU A 92 -3.51 -1.34 0.87
CA LEU A 92 -3.31 0.10 0.96
C LEU A 92 -4.66 0.78 1.16
N SER A 93 -4.76 1.56 2.24
CA SER A 93 -5.96 2.36 2.53
C SER A 93 -5.55 3.71 3.12
N HIS A 94 -6.42 4.70 3.04
CA HIS A 94 -6.19 6.01 3.63
C HIS A 94 -7.15 6.25 4.80
N ARG A 95 -6.62 6.64 5.96
CA ARG A 95 -7.42 6.78 7.19
C ARG A 95 -8.51 7.86 7.10
N GLY A 96 -8.36 8.83 6.20
CA GLY A 96 -9.35 9.87 5.93
C GLY A 96 -10.45 9.51 4.93
N GLY A 97 -10.47 8.29 4.40
CA GLY A 97 -11.42 7.83 3.39
C GLY A 97 -10.74 7.41 2.08
N PRO A 98 -11.48 7.33 0.95
CA PRO A 98 -10.91 6.86 -0.30
C PRO A 98 -9.77 7.77 -0.79
N PHE A 99 -8.76 7.17 -1.42
CA PHE A 99 -7.68 7.90 -2.07
C PHE A 99 -7.58 7.53 -3.55
N ALA A 100 -6.94 8.40 -4.33
CA ALA A 100 -6.95 8.33 -5.78
C ALA A 100 -6.30 7.05 -6.30
N ARG A 101 -6.94 6.45 -7.30
CA ARG A 101 -6.44 5.26 -8.02
C ARG A 101 -5.00 5.46 -8.49
N ALA A 102 -4.67 6.64 -9.03
CA ALA A 102 -3.32 6.97 -9.48
C ALA A 102 -2.27 6.92 -8.35
N ALA A 103 -2.63 7.35 -7.14
CA ALA A 103 -1.77 7.25 -5.97
C ALA A 103 -1.60 5.78 -5.52
N ALA A 104 -2.65 4.97 -5.59
CA ALA A 104 -2.55 3.54 -5.31
C ALA A 104 -1.62 2.82 -6.31
N GLY A 105 -1.75 3.13 -7.60
CA GLY A 105 -0.86 2.59 -8.65
C GLY A 105 0.60 2.96 -8.42
N PHE A 106 0.86 4.23 -8.06
CA PHE A 106 2.21 4.70 -7.71
C PHE A 106 2.79 3.95 -6.49
N LEU A 107 2.02 3.84 -5.41
CA LEU A 107 2.49 3.14 -4.20
C LEU A 107 2.72 1.65 -4.49
N ALA A 108 1.85 1.02 -5.27
CA ALA A 108 2.04 -0.37 -5.67
C ALA A 108 3.32 -0.55 -6.50
N ALA A 109 3.62 0.33 -7.45
CA ALA A 109 4.87 0.30 -8.21
C ALA A 109 6.11 0.47 -7.30
N ALA A 110 6.08 1.46 -6.41
CA ALA A 110 7.14 1.70 -5.44
C ALA A 110 7.38 0.48 -4.54
N ILE A 111 6.30 -0.14 -4.02
CA ILE A 111 6.36 -1.32 -3.17
C ILE A 111 6.94 -2.53 -3.93
N ARG A 112 6.52 -2.77 -5.18
CA ARG A 112 7.08 -3.87 -5.99
C ARG A 112 8.59 -3.70 -6.20
N ARG A 113 9.06 -2.48 -6.44
CA ARG A 113 10.50 -2.20 -6.55
C ARG A 113 11.24 -2.38 -5.23
N LEU A 114 10.69 -1.87 -4.13
CA LEU A 114 11.27 -2.05 -2.79
C LEU A 114 11.39 -3.52 -2.37
N LEU A 115 10.43 -4.35 -2.77
CA LEU A 115 10.45 -5.79 -2.51
C LEU A 115 11.31 -6.57 -3.53
N GLY A 116 11.77 -5.93 -4.60
CA GLY A 116 12.52 -6.56 -5.69
C GLY A 116 11.67 -7.56 -6.48
N VAL A 117 10.39 -7.23 -6.69
CA VAL A 117 9.37 -8.03 -7.40
C VAL A 117 8.69 -7.23 -8.52
N ALA A 118 9.38 -6.24 -9.07
CA ALA A 118 8.90 -5.41 -10.19
C ALA A 118 8.56 -6.25 -11.44
N GLU A 119 9.30 -7.32 -11.67
CA GLU A 119 9.07 -8.27 -12.78
C GLU A 119 8.20 -9.47 -12.38
N ALA A 120 7.91 -9.65 -11.10
CA ALA A 120 7.10 -10.79 -10.66
C ALA A 120 5.65 -10.62 -11.10
N PRO A 121 4.97 -11.69 -11.56
CA PRO A 121 3.55 -11.65 -11.83
C PRO A 121 2.78 -11.14 -10.61
N GLY A 122 1.92 -10.15 -10.84
CA GLY A 122 1.13 -9.56 -9.78
C GLY A 122 -0.01 -8.73 -10.34
N VAL A 123 -0.99 -8.47 -9.49
CA VAL A 123 -2.18 -7.70 -9.80
C VAL A 123 -2.36 -6.62 -8.75
N LEU A 124 -2.78 -5.44 -9.21
CA LEU A 124 -3.38 -4.44 -8.34
C LEU A 124 -4.89 -4.58 -8.47
N ALA A 125 -5.59 -4.70 -7.36
CA ALA A 125 -7.04 -4.79 -7.33
C ALA A 125 -7.63 -3.81 -6.32
N VAL A 126 -8.92 -3.52 -6.44
CA VAL A 126 -9.64 -2.65 -5.49
C VAL A 126 -10.84 -3.39 -4.92
N SER A 127 -11.01 -3.29 -3.61
CA SER A 127 -12.18 -3.81 -2.90
C SER A 127 -13.37 -2.85 -2.99
N SER A 128 -14.57 -3.34 -2.65
CA SER A 128 -15.76 -2.49 -2.54
C SER A 128 -15.65 -1.42 -1.44
N SER A 129 -14.79 -1.63 -0.44
CA SER A 129 -14.50 -0.65 0.63
C SER A 129 -13.48 0.41 0.23
N GLY A 130 -12.94 0.36 -0.99
CA GLY A 130 -11.94 1.32 -1.48
C GLY A 130 -10.51 1.05 -1.01
N VAL A 131 -10.23 -0.17 -0.55
CA VAL A 131 -8.88 -0.64 -0.22
C VAL A 131 -8.24 -1.17 -1.50
N TYR A 132 -6.99 -0.79 -1.76
CA TYR A 132 -6.23 -1.31 -2.90
C TYR A 132 -5.35 -2.46 -2.42
N HIS A 133 -5.36 -3.57 -3.16
CA HIS A 133 -4.61 -4.78 -2.84
C HIS A 133 -3.60 -5.03 -3.95
N LEU A 134 -2.32 -4.94 -3.62
CA LEU A 134 -1.25 -5.47 -4.44
C LEU A 134 -1.05 -6.94 -4.06
N ILE A 135 -1.30 -7.83 -5.00
CA ILE A 135 -1.19 -9.28 -4.81
C ILE A 135 -0.13 -9.79 -5.79
N PHE A 136 0.85 -10.54 -5.29
CA PHE A 136 1.88 -11.15 -6.12
C PHE A 136 2.31 -12.48 -5.53
N GLN A 137 2.80 -13.37 -6.39
CA GLN A 137 3.23 -14.69 -6.00
C GLN A 137 4.75 -14.78 -5.99
N VAL A 138 5.30 -15.37 -4.94
CA VAL A 138 6.71 -15.74 -4.87
C VAL A 138 6.80 -17.25 -5.08
N PRO A 139 7.49 -17.72 -6.12
CA PRO A 139 7.64 -19.16 -6.35
C PRO A 139 8.33 -19.85 -5.18
N ALA A 140 7.92 -21.09 -4.86
CA ALA A 140 8.49 -21.86 -3.76
C ALA A 140 10.02 -21.95 -3.80
N ALA A 141 10.60 -22.06 -4.99
CA ALA A 141 12.05 -22.10 -5.20
C ALA A 141 12.77 -20.78 -4.87
N GLU A 142 12.05 -19.65 -4.86
CA GLU A 142 12.60 -18.32 -4.59
C GLU A 142 12.30 -17.82 -3.18
N GLU A 143 11.43 -18.49 -2.43
CA GLU A 143 10.96 -18.04 -1.11
C GLU A 143 12.07 -17.75 -0.13
N ALA A 144 13.04 -18.67 0.02
CA ALA A 144 14.15 -18.46 0.94
C ALA A 144 14.98 -17.22 0.57
N ARG A 145 15.19 -17.00 -0.74
CA ARG A 145 15.91 -15.83 -1.26
C ARG A 145 15.09 -14.55 -1.08
N PHE A 146 13.78 -14.60 -1.30
CA PHE A 146 12.89 -13.47 -1.08
C PHE A 146 12.82 -13.11 0.40
N ALA A 147 12.68 -14.09 1.28
CA ALA A 147 12.61 -13.90 2.73
C ALA A 147 13.92 -13.31 3.28
N ALA A 148 15.08 -13.78 2.81
CA ALA A 148 16.38 -13.28 3.23
C ALA A 148 16.72 -11.88 2.68
N ARG A 149 16.05 -11.43 1.62
CA ARG A 149 16.28 -10.10 1.04
C ARG A 149 15.62 -9.03 1.91
N SER A 150 16.42 -8.21 2.59
CA SER A 150 15.91 -7.03 3.29
C SER A 150 15.31 -6.02 2.31
N VAL A 151 14.29 -5.29 2.75
CA VAL A 151 13.82 -4.09 2.04
C VAL A 151 14.89 -3.00 2.21
N PRO A 152 15.36 -2.34 1.14
CA PRO A 152 16.39 -1.32 1.27
C PRO A 152 15.86 -0.11 2.05
N GLU A 153 16.67 0.38 2.98
CA GLU A 153 16.48 1.71 3.53
C GLU A 153 16.89 2.73 2.47
N LEU A 154 15.98 3.64 2.11
CA LEU A 154 16.26 4.67 1.12
C LEU A 154 16.90 5.88 1.79
N ASP A 155 17.92 6.43 1.14
CA ASP A 155 18.33 7.82 1.29
C ASP A 155 17.54 8.72 0.33
N GLU A 156 17.83 10.02 0.35
CA GLU A 156 17.12 11.01 -0.47
C GLU A 156 17.33 10.77 -1.98
N GLU A 157 18.54 10.41 -2.40
CA GLU A 157 18.86 10.18 -3.81
C GLU A 157 18.12 8.96 -4.35
N ALA A 158 18.20 7.83 -3.63
CA ALA A 158 17.49 6.61 -3.98
C ALA A 158 15.97 6.80 -3.96
N ALA A 159 15.44 7.60 -3.02
CA ALA A 159 14.03 7.94 -2.97
C ALA A 159 13.58 8.77 -4.19
N ARG A 160 14.38 9.74 -4.64
CA ARG A 160 14.08 10.52 -5.86
C ARG A 160 14.13 9.64 -7.12
N ALA A 161 15.10 8.73 -7.21
CA ALA A 161 15.18 7.79 -8.32
C ALA A 161 13.96 6.84 -8.35
N LEU A 162 13.58 6.29 -7.18
CA LEU A 162 12.41 5.44 -7.05
C LEU A 162 11.12 6.17 -7.41
N LEU A 163 11.00 7.45 -7.04
CA LEU A 163 9.85 8.28 -7.38
C LEU A 163 9.62 8.33 -8.89
N GLY A 164 10.67 8.62 -9.66
CA GLY A 164 10.61 8.64 -11.14
C GLY A 164 10.16 7.29 -11.70
N ALA A 165 10.84 6.22 -11.30
CA ALA A 165 10.52 4.87 -11.78
C ALA A 165 9.09 4.42 -11.44
N ALA A 166 8.63 4.69 -10.21
CA ALA A 166 7.28 4.34 -9.77
C ALA A 166 6.20 5.17 -10.49
N MET A 167 6.51 6.40 -10.90
CA MET A 167 5.61 7.23 -11.71
C MET A 167 5.42 6.69 -13.12
N ASP A 168 6.48 6.16 -13.72
CA ASP A 168 6.43 5.58 -15.06
C ASP A 168 5.67 4.24 -15.05
N GLU A 169 5.93 3.38 -14.06
CA GLU A 169 5.37 2.03 -13.98
C GLU A 169 3.92 1.97 -13.52
N ARG A 170 3.41 3.01 -12.84
CA ARG A 170 2.03 2.99 -12.33
C ARG A 170 1.01 2.78 -13.45
N GLY A 171 1.30 3.24 -14.67
CA GLY A 171 0.40 3.15 -15.82
C GLY A 171 -0.01 1.71 -16.11
N ASP A 172 0.96 0.81 -16.14
CA ASP A 172 0.73 -0.61 -16.46
C ASP A 172 -0.07 -1.32 -15.37
N LEU A 173 0.23 -1.05 -14.10
CA LEU A 173 -0.54 -1.57 -12.98
C LEU A 173 -1.98 -1.08 -13.00
N LEU A 174 -2.19 0.19 -13.36
CA LEU A 174 -3.52 0.76 -13.45
C LEU A 174 -4.29 0.24 -14.66
N ALA A 175 -3.65 0.01 -15.80
CA ALA A 175 -4.28 -0.57 -16.98
C ALA A 175 -4.84 -1.97 -16.68
N ARG A 176 -4.17 -2.72 -15.79
CA ARG A 176 -4.55 -4.07 -15.35
C ARG A 176 -5.34 -4.10 -14.04
N LEU A 177 -5.81 -2.94 -13.54
CA LEU A 177 -6.53 -2.90 -12.26
C LEU A 177 -7.82 -3.72 -12.35
N GLY A 178 -7.88 -4.79 -11.56
CA GLY A 178 -9.06 -5.63 -11.40
C GLY A 178 -10.01 -5.12 -10.31
N LYS A 179 -11.27 -5.54 -10.36
CA LYS A 179 -12.13 -5.55 -9.17
C LYS A 179 -11.83 -6.82 -8.40
N LEU A 180 -11.57 -6.70 -7.10
CA LEU A 180 -11.38 -7.86 -6.25
C LEU A 180 -12.75 -8.35 -5.76
N ASP A 181 -13.35 -9.32 -6.45
CA ASP A 181 -14.51 -10.07 -5.94
C ASP A 181 -14.04 -11.17 -4.96
N VAL A 182 -13.24 -10.79 -3.96
CA VAL A 182 -12.84 -11.72 -2.91
C VAL A 182 -13.91 -11.71 -1.83
N LYS A 183 -14.64 -12.83 -1.73
CA LYS A 183 -15.39 -13.18 -0.52
C LYS A 183 -14.36 -13.40 0.58
N LEU A 184 -14.10 -12.38 1.40
CA LEU A 184 -13.36 -12.57 2.64
C LEU A 184 -14.14 -13.60 3.48
N PRO A 185 -13.53 -14.73 3.88
CA PRO A 185 -14.18 -15.63 4.84
C PRO A 185 -14.44 -14.82 6.12
N LYS A 186 -15.69 -14.89 6.59
CA LYS A 186 -16.13 -14.29 7.86
C LYS A 186 -15.47 -14.99 9.04
#